data_AF-A0A0L7RIP5-F1
#
_entry.id   AF-A0A0L7RIP5-F1
#
_cell.length_a   1.000
_cell.length_b   1.000
_cell.length_c   1.000
_cell.angle_alpha   90.00
_cell.angle_beta   90.00
_cell.angle_gamma   90.00
#
_symmetry.space_group_name_H-M   'P 1'
#
loop_
_entity.id
_entity.type
_entity.pdbx_description
1 polymer ?
#
loop_
_entity_poly.entity_id
_entity_poly.type
_entity_poly.pdbx_seq_one_letter_code
_entity_poly.pdbx_strand_id
1 'polypeptide(L)'
;MSDIKSVLSLLCQHLNASINVTMKPEYFRLAKFNSTAENVREVFWKALNILSYHAVKEKIIAADFEQFDIVWATKLYFAYLQYPAVEFYALSAESKNNRPLLLAFAWLLGTENILSIIVQLKLSNSVLGKEFSYANNSEKEEIEYNVPESIPAQINHVLYLSGKVNYNIKQISELVSERTKLVNKAHAASKNYSGLPHLSVSELALVKRISTVNKNLPSDEDKKYIKELSATASLLDIHMKWLKKEHIFFEWMVTVVEEHNKSMSTSLQDIDWNEATKFVSLLDYMTQERLKVLSSKERCKDSPNYEPNCIERMLRLQGDDAEMEKWLTEISAELDKETEDLTKKKEMLSKKLKDILKSIPSCVQVPYS
;
A
#
# COMPACT_ATOMS: atom_id res chain seq x y z
N MET A 1 -30.33 -10.70 16.42
CA MET A 1 -29.53 -9.48 16.72
C MET A 1 -28.52 -9.65 17.86
N SER A 2 -28.40 -10.80 18.54
CA SER A 2 -27.33 -11.06 19.54
C SER A 2 -25.95 -11.15 18.90
N ASP A 3 -25.87 -11.64 17.65
CA ASP A 3 -24.59 -11.95 17.00
C ASP A 3 -23.82 -10.71 16.60
N ILE A 4 -24.49 -9.62 16.18
CA ILE A 4 -23.80 -8.39 15.76
C ILE A 4 -23.00 -7.74 16.90
N LYS A 5 -23.51 -7.78 18.14
CA LYS A 5 -22.75 -7.25 19.30
C LYS A 5 -21.44 -8.01 19.49
N SER A 6 -21.47 -9.34 19.32
CA SER A 6 -20.27 -10.17 19.41
C SER A 6 -19.29 -9.90 18.27
N VAL A 7 -19.80 -9.67 17.06
CA VAL A 7 -19.00 -9.40 15.87
C VAL A 7 -18.36 -8.01 15.95
N LEU A 8 -19.09 -6.99 16.38
CA LEU A 8 -18.53 -5.66 16.63
C LEU A 8 -17.47 -5.68 17.73
N SER A 9 -17.68 -6.46 18.80
CA SER A 9 -16.66 -6.64 19.85
C SER A 9 -15.39 -7.29 19.30
N LEU A 10 -15.54 -8.30 18.43
CA LEU A 10 -14.41 -8.97 17.78
C LEU A 10 -13.66 -8.00 16.84
N LEU A 11 -14.38 -7.19 16.07
CA LEU A 11 -13.80 -6.16 15.23
C LEU A 11 -13.03 -5.12 16.04
N CYS A 12 -13.60 -4.65 17.17
CA CYS A 12 -12.90 -3.74 18.07
C CYS A 12 -11.61 -4.34 18.63
N GLN A 13 -11.62 -5.63 19.00
CA GLN A 13 -10.41 -6.34 19.42
C GLN A 13 -9.39 -6.42 18.29
N HIS A 14 -9.83 -6.70 17.07
CA HIS A 14 -8.96 -6.74 15.88
C HIS A 14 -8.31 -5.37 15.63
N LEU A 15 -9.09 -4.29 15.62
CA LEU A 15 -8.56 -2.93 15.42
C LEU A 15 -7.58 -2.53 16.52
N ASN A 16 -7.84 -2.88 17.78
CA ASN A 16 -6.92 -2.58 18.87
C ASN A 16 -5.60 -3.37 18.71
N ALA A 17 -5.66 -4.64 18.32
CA ALA A 17 -4.46 -5.44 18.06
C ALA A 17 -3.70 -4.99 16.78
N SER A 18 -4.42 -4.52 15.75
CA SER A 18 -3.88 -4.18 14.45
C SER A 18 -3.35 -2.74 14.37
N ILE A 19 -4.08 -1.75 14.86
CA ILE A 19 -3.73 -0.33 14.71
C ILE A 19 -3.63 0.42 16.05
N ASN A 20 -3.76 -0.28 17.18
CA ASN A 20 -3.69 0.32 18.52
C ASN A 20 -4.73 1.45 18.74
N VAL A 21 -5.90 1.31 18.11
CA VAL A 21 -7.03 2.23 18.29
C VAL A 21 -8.12 1.50 19.07
N THR A 22 -8.46 2.03 20.24
CA THR A 22 -9.50 1.47 21.11
C THR A 22 -10.88 1.93 20.67
N MET A 23 -11.55 1.14 19.83
CA MET A 23 -12.95 1.34 19.47
C MET A 23 -13.88 0.56 20.41
N LYS A 24 -15.10 1.07 20.64
CA LYS A 24 -16.16 0.35 21.37
C LYS A 24 -17.28 -0.07 20.41
N PRO A 25 -17.94 -1.22 20.61
CA PRO A 25 -19.07 -1.65 19.79
C PRO A 25 -20.20 -0.61 19.72
N GLU A 26 -20.43 0.12 20.81
CA GLU A 26 -21.44 1.18 20.86
C GLU A 26 -21.13 2.33 19.91
N TYR A 27 -19.86 2.59 19.55
CA TYR A 27 -19.51 3.64 18.60
C TYR A 27 -20.07 3.34 17.19
N PHE A 28 -20.06 2.08 16.76
CA PHE A 28 -20.65 1.64 15.50
C PHE A 28 -22.18 1.78 15.52
N ARG A 29 -22.82 1.46 16.65
CA ARG A 29 -24.27 1.61 16.84
C ARG A 29 -24.69 3.08 16.84
N LEU A 30 -23.94 3.93 17.53
CA LEU A 30 -24.17 5.39 17.56
C LEU A 30 -23.95 6.01 16.17
N ALA A 31 -22.94 5.55 15.43
CA ALA A 31 -22.67 6.02 14.07
C ALA A 31 -23.80 5.66 13.10
N LYS A 32 -24.40 4.45 13.21
CA LYS A 32 -25.59 4.09 12.40
C LYS A 32 -26.72 5.11 12.52
N PHE A 33 -26.95 5.64 13.72
CA PHE A 33 -28.05 6.58 14.01
C PHE A 33 -27.63 8.06 14.03
N ASN A 34 -26.41 8.41 13.61
CA ASN A 34 -25.90 9.79 13.66
C ASN A 34 -25.99 10.46 15.04
N SER A 35 -25.75 9.69 16.10
CA SER A 35 -25.71 10.26 17.45
C SER A 35 -24.49 11.17 17.62
N THR A 36 -24.68 12.32 18.27
CA THR A 36 -23.71 13.41 18.38
C THR A 36 -22.66 13.22 19.48
N ALA A 37 -22.28 11.98 19.79
CA ALA A 37 -21.25 11.74 20.80
C ALA A 37 -19.87 12.11 20.24
N GLU A 38 -19.25 13.14 20.81
CA GLU A 38 -17.99 13.75 20.33
C GLU A 38 -16.85 12.72 20.22
N ASN A 39 -16.72 11.85 21.23
CA ASN A 39 -15.71 10.78 21.27
C ASN A 39 -15.80 9.75 20.14
N VAL A 40 -16.97 9.60 19.49
CA VAL A 40 -17.15 8.61 18.41
C VAL A 40 -16.42 9.07 17.16
N ARG A 41 -16.56 10.36 16.81
CA ARG A 41 -16.07 10.94 15.56
C ARG A 41 -14.55 10.92 15.49
N GLU A 42 -13.88 11.42 16.52
CA GLU A 42 -12.41 11.49 16.58
C GLU A 42 -11.78 10.10 16.42
N VAL A 43 -12.37 9.09 17.09
CA VAL A 43 -11.89 7.72 17.02
C VAL A 43 -12.10 7.13 15.63
N PHE A 44 -13.21 7.43 14.94
CA PHE A 44 -13.42 7.02 13.56
C PHE A 44 -12.41 7.67 12.61
N TRP A 45 -12.18 8.99 12.70
CA TRP A 45 -11.17 9.66 11.87
C TRP A 45 -9.77 9.08 12.09
N LYS A 46 -9.38 8.86 13.35
CA LYS A 46 -8.08 8.25 13.67
C LYS A 46 -7.96 6.83 13.10
N ALA A 47 -8.99 6.00 13.24
CA ALA A 47 -8.98 4.65 12.70
C ALA A 47 -8.91 4.68 11.16
N LEU A 48 -9.75 5.49 10.52
CA LEU A 48 -9.79 5.64 9.07
C LEU A 48 -8.45 6.11 8.51
N ASN A 49 -7.82 7.11 9.11
CA ASN A 49 -6.52 7.62 8.67
C ASN A 49 -5.45 6.53 8.63
N ILE A 50 -5.32 5.75 9.72
CA ILE A 50 -4.32 4.69 9.81
C ILE A 50 -4.63 3.57 8.80
N LEU A 51 -5.90 3.16 8.69
CA LEU A 51 -6.30 2.12 7.74
C LEU A 51 -6.08 2.57 6.30
N SER A 52 -6.49 3.77 5.94
CA SER A 52 -6.34 4.30 4.59
C SER A 52 -4.88 4.53 4.22
N TYR A 53 -4.04 4.99 5.14
CA TYR A 53 -2.60 5.10 4.94
C TYR A 53 -1.99 3.75 4.55
N HIS A 54 -2.31 2.69 5.29
CA HIS A 54 -1.81 1.35 4.97
C HIS A 54 -2.34 0.83 3.62
N ALA A 55 -3.60 1.12 3.28
CA ALA A 55 -4.17 0.75 1.99
C ALA A 55 -3.47 1.45 0.81
N VAL A 56 -3.14 2.74 0.95
CA VAL A 56 -2.40 3.49 -0.06
C VAL A 56 -0.94 3.02 -0.17
N LYS A 57 -0.29 2.77 0.97
CA LYS A 57 1.10 2.32 1.03
C LYS A 57 1.32 0.98 0.32
N GLU A 58 0.36 0.06 0.44
CA GLU A 58 0.39 -1.23 -0.26
C GLU A 58 0.38 -1.06 -1.78
N LYS A 59 -0.27 -0.01 -2.30
CA LYS A 59 -0.30 0.30 -3.74
C LYS A 59 1.00 0.96 -4.26
N ILE A 60 2.09 0.91 -3.47
CA ILE A 60 3.47 1.34 -3.81
C ILE A 60 3.51 2.78 -4.36
N ILE A 61 2.84 3.71 -3.69
CA ILE A 61 2.87 5.13 -4.06
C ILE A 61 3.49 5.92 -2.91
N ALA A 62 4.43 6.82 -3.24
CA ALA A 62 4.96 7.85 -2.35
C ALA A 62 3.91 8.96 -2.10
N ALA A 63 2.68 8.57 -1.75
CA ALA A 63 1.62 9.47 -1.35
C ALA A 63 1.69 9.58 0.17
N ASP A 64 2.63 10.40 0.64
CA ASP A 64 2.67 10.79 2.02
C ASP A 64 1.88 12.10 2.20
N PHE A 65 0.91 12.06 3.10
CA PHE A 65 0.03 13.18 3.43
C PHE A 65 0.16 13.56 4.92
N GLU A 66 1.22 13.12 5.61
CA GLU A 66 1.49 13.40 7.02
C GLU A 66 1.58 14.90 7.35
N GLN A 67 1.85 15.76 6.34
CA GLN A 67 1.84 17.21 6.49
C GLN A 67 0.45 17.83 6.69
N PHE A 68 -0.62 17.09 6.39
CA PHE A 68 -2.00 17.53 6.56
C PHE A 68 -2.56 17.06 7.91
N ASP A 69 -3.63 17.71 8.37
CA ASP A 69 -4.36 17.22 9.54
C ASP A 69 -5.00 15.84 9.26
N ILE A 70 -5.42 15.15 10.32
CA ILE A 70 -5.97 13.79 10.23
C ILE A 70 -7.16 13.72 9.27
N VAL A 71 -8.02 14.75 9.26
CA VAL A 71 -9.24 14.76 8.45
C VAL A 71 -8.91 14.91 6.97
N TRP A 72 -8.11 15.91 6.59
CA TRP A 72 -7.70 16.15 5.22
C TRP A 72 -6.81 15.02 4.69
N ALA A 73 -5.86 14.53 5.48
CA ALA A 73 -5.04 13.37 5.12
C ALA A 73 -5.92 12.16 4.82
N THR A 74 -6.91 11.86 5.68
CA THR A 74 -7.87 10.78 5.45
C THR A 74 -8.65 10.99 4.15
N LYS A 75 -9.21 12.19 3.93
CA LYS A 75 -9.94 12.50 2.69
C LYS A 75 -9.07 12.30 1.44
N LEU A 76 -7.81 12.74 1.48
CA LEU A 76 -6.87 12.56 0.38
C LEU A 76 -6.54 11.08 0.13
N TYR A 77 -6.33 10.28 1.19
CA TYR A 77 -6.14 8.83 1.03
C TYR A 77 -7.37 8.17 0.39
N PHE A 78 -8.58 8.53 0.82
CA PHE A 78 -9.82 7.99 0.25
C PHE A 78 -10.04 8.42 -1.21
N ALA A 79 -9.71 9.66 -1.57
CA ALA A 79 -9.76 10.11 -2.97
C ALA A 79 -8.74 9.38 -3.84
N TYR A 80 -7.54 9.14 -3.31
CA TYR A 80 -6.54 8.32 -3.98
C TYR A 80 -7.03 6.87 -4.20
N LEU A 81 -7.71 6.29 -3.21
CA LEU A 81 -8.37 4.98 -3.31
C LEU A 81 -9.66 5.02 -4.15
N GLN A 82 -10.05 6.18 -4.69
CA GLN A 82 -11.23 6.39 -5.53
C GLN A 82 -12.56 6.05 -4.84
N TYR A 83 -12.66 6.35 -3.54
CA TYR A 83 -13.92 6.17 -2.83
C TYR A 83 -15.00 7.10 -3.37
N PRO A 84 -16.17 6.59 -3.79
CA PRO A 84 -17.10 7.35 -4.63
C PRO A 84 -18.10 8.24 -3.86
N ALA A 85 -18.19 8.14 -2.53
CA ALA A 85 -19.24 8.83 -1.77
C ALA A 85 -18.87 10.30 -1.49
N VAL A 86 -19.56 11.24 -2.13
CA VAL A 86 -19.32 12.69 -2.01
C VAL A 86 -19.58 13.20 -0.59
N GLU A 87 -20.55 12.59 0.09
CA GLU A 87 -20.98 12.93 1.45
C GLU A 87 -19.82 12.83 2.45
N PHE A 88 -18.88 11.91 2.21
CA PHE A 88 -17.70 11.73 3.04
C PHE A 88 -16.72 12.91 2.91
N TYR A 89 -16.51 13.41 1.69
CA TYR A 89 -15.59 14.53 1.44
C TYR A 89 -16.18 15.86 1.92
N ALA A 90 -17.51 15.96 1.96
CA ALA A 90 -18.25 17.08 2.53
C ALA A 90 -18.26 17.11 4.07
N LEU A 91 -17.78 16.07 4.77
CA LEU A 91 -17.75 16.07 6.24
C LEU A 91 -16.69 17.04 6.77
N SER A 92 -17.12 18.03 7.55
CA SER A 92 -16.20 18.84 8.36
C SER A 92 -15.79 18.09 9.62
N ALA A 93 -14.70 18.54 10.26
CA ALA A 93 -14.27 18.03 11.56
C ALA A 93 -15.37 18.16 12.65
N GLU A 94 -16.26 19.14 12.51
CA GLU A 94 -17.34 19.46 13.45
C GLU A 94 -18.69 18.78 13.11
N SER A 95 -18.78 18.11 11.96
CA SER A 95 -20.02 17.55 11.42
C SER A 95 -20.67 16.49 12.33
N LYS A 96 -21.98 16.62 12.58
CA LYS A 96 -22.73 15.68 13.45
C LYS A 96 -23.01 14.31 12.80
N ASN A 97 -22.67 14.14 11.53
CA ASN A 97 -23.01 12.98 10.72
C ASN A 97 -21.87 11.95 10.75
N ASN A 98 -22.04 10.89 11.54
CA ASN A 98 -21.03 9.84 11.71
C ASN A 98 -21.25 8.64 10.76
N ARG A 99 -22.42 8.55 10.12
CA ARG A 99 -22.77 7.44 9.23
C ARG A 99 -21.86 7.36 7.99
N PRO A 100 -21.50 8.46 7.29
CA PRO A 100 -20.59 8.36 6.16
C PRO A 100 -19.19 7.87 6.55
N LEU A 101 -18.72 8.15 7.78
CA LEU A 101 -17.48 7.59 8.32
C LEU A 101 -17.57 6.07 8.49
N LEU A 102 -18.71 5.59 9.00
CA LEU A 102 -18.97 4.15 9.15
C LEU A 102 -19.07 3.44 7.78
N LEU A 103 -19.69 4.08 6.79
CA LEU A 103 -19.76 3.56 5.42
C LEU A 103 -18.38 3.49 4.76
N ALA A 104 -17.58 4.57 4.90
CA ALA A 104 -16.20 4.61 4.43
C ALA A 104 -15.33 3.53 5.10
N PHE A 105 -15.53 3.32 6.40
CA PHE A 105 -14.88 2.26 7.16
C PHE A 105 -15.24 0.86 6.61
N ALA A 106 -16.52 0.57 6.41
CA ALA A 106 -16.95 -0.71 5.85
C ALA A 106 -16.46 -0.92 4.41
N TRP A 107 -16.39 0.15 3.62
CA TRP A 107 -15.84 0.11 2.27
C TRP A 107 -14.36 -0.25 2.26
N LEU A 108 -13.54 0.32 3.14
CA LEU A 108 -12.13 -0.08 3.30
C LEU A 108 -11.99 -1.57 3.66
N LEU A 109 -12.86 -2.07 4.55
CA LEU A 109 -12.84 -3.47 4.94
C LEU A 109 -13.20 -4.39 3.77
N GLY A 110 -14.26 -4.05 3.03
CA GLY A 110 -14.80 -4.92 1.97
C GLY A 110 -14.02 -4.86 0.66
N THR A 111 -13.62 -3.66 0.23
CA THR A 111 -13.00 -3.45 -1.09
C THR A 111 -11.48 -3.60 -1.04
N GLU A 112 -10.84 -3.01 -0.02
CA GLU A 112 -9.37 -2.98 0.09
C GLU A 112 -8.81 -4.10 0.96
N ASN A 113 -9.67 -4.91 1.60
CA ASN A 113 -9.27 -6.00 2.52
C ASN A 113 -8.20 -5.56 3.55
N ILE A 114 -8.35 -4.34 4.06
CA ILE A 114 -7.27 -3.65 4.77
C ILE A 114 -6.81 -4.37 6.05
N LEU A 115 -7.70 -5.11 6.71
CA LEU A 115 -7.31 -5.88 7.90
C LEU A 115 -6.35 -7.01 7.56
N SER A 116 -6.52 -7.66 6.41
CA SER A 116 -5.60 -8.71 5.96
C SER A 116 -4.24 -8.12 5.58
N ILE A 117 -4.23 -6.96 4.90
CA ILE A 117 -3.00 -6.23 4.56
C ILE A 117 -2.22 -5.88 5.82
N ILE A 118 -2.89 -5.31 6.84
CA ILE A 118 -2.23 -4.92 8.09
C ILE A 118 -1.71 -6.15 8.85
N VAL A 119 -2.47 -7.24 8.87
CA VAL A 119 -2.02 -8.50 9.48
C VAL A 119 -0.78 -9.02 8.76
N GLN A 120 -0.76 -9.05 7.43
CA GLN A 120 0.40 -9.45 6.65
C GLN A 120 1.62 -8.56 6.93
N LEU A 121 1.45 -7.24 6.92
CA LEU A 121 2.51 -6.29 7.20
C LEU A 121 3.07 -6.46 8.62
N LYS A 122 2.21 -6.70 9.60
CA LYS A 122 2.65 -7.01 10.97
C LYS A 122 3.37 -8.35 11.07
N LEU A 123 2.89 -9.37 10.37
CA LEU A 123 3.53 -10.69 10.35
C LEU A 123 4.92 -10.61 9.72
N SER A 124 5.06 -9.93 8.58
CA SER A 124 6.34 -9.72 7.89
C SER A 124 7.36 -8.99 8.76
N ASN A 125 6.91 -8.01 9.55
CA ASN A 125 7.79 -7.28 10.48
C ASN A 125 7.96 -7.97 11.84
N SER A 126 7.17 -9.01 12.14
CA SER A 126 7.25 -9.75 13.39
C SER A 126 8.43 -10.72 13.43
N VAL A 127 8.68 -11.28 14.60
CA VAL A 127 9.62 -12.38 14.80
C VAL A 127 9.38 -13.60 13.91
N LEU A 128 8.15 -13.83 13.42
CA LEU A 128 7.85 -14.89 12.46
C LEU A 128 8.27 -14.53 11.03
N GLY A 129 8.10 -13.28 10.61
CA GLY A 129 8.48 -12.81 9.27
C GLY A 129 9.98 -12.57 9.10
N LYS A 130 10.70 -12.35 10.21
CA LYS A 130 12.15 -12.12 10.20
C LYS A 130 12.98 -13.27 9.65
N GLU A 131 12.46 -14.50 9.68
CA GLU A 131 13.16 -15.67 9.11
C GLU A 131 13.40 -15.53 7.61
N PHE A 132 12.57 -14.76 6.91
CA PHE A 132 12.65 -14.51 5.47
C PHE A 132 12.82 -13.04 5.10
N SER A 133 12.76 -12.10 6.07
CA SER A 133 13.01 -10.69 5.79
C SER A 133 14.48 -10.46 5.43
N TYR A 134 14.71 -9.62 4.42
CA TYR A 134 15.99 -8.95 4.24
C TYR A 134 16.18 -7.98 5.40
N ALA A 135 17.38 -7.95 5.99
CA ALA A 135 17.70 -6.93 6.97
C ALA A 135 17.56 -5.56 6.29
N ASN A 136 16.58 -4.77 6.72
CA ASN A 136 16.49 -3.37 6.33
C ASN A 136 17.67 -2.65 6.98
N ASN A 137 18.82 -2.67 6.30
CA ASN A 137 19.90 -1.75 6.59
C ASN A 137 19.49 -0.40 6.00
N SER A 138 18.71 0.37 6.75
CA SER A 138 18.38 1.75 6.43
C SER A 138 19.51 2.67 6.91
N GLU A 139 20.69 2.51 6.33
CA GLU A 139 21.71 3.56 6.30
C GLU A 139 22.24 3.55 4.87
N LYS A 140 21.51 4.26 3.99
CA LYS A 140 22.08 4.65 2.70
C LYS A 140 23.05 5.79 3.02
N GLU A 141 24.30 5.46 3.29
CA GLU A 141 25.36 6.45 3.08
C GLU A 141 25.34 6.80 1.60
N GLU A 142 25.03 8.06 1.29
CA GLU A 142 25.22 8.61 -0.04
C GLU A 142 26.73 8.61 -0.30
N ILE A 143 27.21 7.57 -0.97
CA ILE A 143 28.60 7.51 -1.42
C ILE A 143 28.72 8.48 -2.59
N GLU A 144 29.44 9.57 -2.37
CA GLU A 144 29.79 10.52 -3.41
C GLU A 144 30.74 9.84 -4.41
N TYR A 145 30.28 9.60 -5.63
CA TYR A 145 31.09 8.99 -6.68
C TYR A 145 31.85 10.07 -7.44
N ASN A 146 33.18 10.07 -7.35
CA ASN A 146 34.02 10.87 -8.24
C ASN A 146 33.92 10.33 -9.68
N VAL A 147 33.24 11.08 -10.55
CA VAL A 147 33.13 10.74 -11.97
C VAL A 147 34.43 11.12 -12.69
N PRO A 148 35.10 10.19 -13.39
CA PRO A 148 36.31 10.52 -14.16
C PRO A 148 36.01 11.55 -15.26
N GLU A 149 36.94 12.49 -15.52
CA GLU A 149 36.71 13.59 -16.49
C GLU A 149 36.70 13.15 -17.96
N SER A 150 37.34 12.03 -18.30
CA SER A 150 37.46 11.56 -19.70
C SER A 150 36.48 10.44 -20.04
N ILE A 151 35.90 10.48 -21.24
CA ILE A 151 34.96 9.46 -21.74
C ILE A 151 35.53 8.03 -21.66
N PRO A 152 36.80 7.75 -22.04
CA PRO A 152 37.37 6.41 -21.90
C PRO A 152 37.49 5.96 -20.44
N ALA A 153 37.82 6.88 -19.52
CA ALA A 153 37.90 6.57 -18.10
C ALA A 153 36.51 6.33 -17.49
N GLN A 154 35.49 7.07 -17.94
CA GLN A 154 34.09 6.84 -17.55
C GLN A 154 33.61 5.45 -18.00
N ILE A 155 33.88 5.06 -19.25
CA ILE A 155 33.50 3.73 -19.77
C ILE A 155 34.19 2.63 -18.95
N ASN A 156 35.50 2.75 -18.72
CA ASN A 156 36.23 1.77 -17.90
C ASN A 156 35.72 1.71 -16.45
N HIS A 157 35.34 2.86 -15.88
CA HIS A 157 34.75 2.92 -14.54
C HIS A 157 33.38 2.25 -14.48
N VAL A 158 32.52 2.44 -15.49
CA VAL A 158 31.23 1.75 -15.61
C VAL A 158 31.42 0.25 -15.75
N LEU A 159 32.36 -0.20 -16.59
CA LEU A 159 32.67 -1.63 -16.74
C LEU A 159 33.17 -2.24 -15.42
N TYR A 160 34.03 -1.52 -14.69
CA TYR A 160 34.49 -1.95 -13.37
C TYR A 160 33.34 -2.02 -12.35
N LEU A 161 32.49 -0.99 -12.26
CA LEU A 161 31.33 -0.98 -11.37
C LEU A 161 30.35 -2.10 -11.73
N SER A 162 30.09 -2.33 -13.02
CA SER A 162 29.27 -3.44 -13.49
C SER A 162 29.85 -4.79 -13.06
N GLY A 163 31.16 -4.99 -13.22
CA GLY A 163 31.85 -6.18 -12.73
C GLY A 163 31.73 -6.36 -11.22
N LYS A 164 31.88 -5.29 -10.44
CA LYS A 164 31.72 -5.30 -8.98
C LYS A 164 30.29 -5.61 -8.56
N VAL A 165 29.29 -5.02 -9.22
CA VAL A 165 27.86 -5.30 -9.00
C VAL A 165 27.56 -6.77 -9.29
N ASN A 166 28.01 -7.29 -10.43
CA ASN A 166 27.80 -8.69 -10.80
C ASN A 166 28.45 -9.66 -9.81
N TYR A 167 29.67 -9.35 -9.35
CA TYR A 167 30.35 -10.12 -8.32
C TYR A 167 29.56 -10.11 -7.00
N ASN A 168 29.09 -8.94 -6.56
CA ASN A 168 28.30 -8.81 -5.34
C ASN A 168 26.96 -9.55 -5.45
N ILE A 169 26.26 -9.46 -6.60
CA ILE A 169 25.01 -10.19 -6.85
C ILE A 169 25.26 -11.71 -6.75
N LYS A 170 26.37 -12.20 -7.32
CA LYS A 170 26.75 -13.60 -7.22
C LYS A 170 27.04 -14.02 -5.77
N GLN A 171 27.78 -13.22 -5.01
CA GLN A 171 28.01 -13.51 -3.59
C GLN A 171 26.71 -13.52 -2.78
N ILE A 172 25.81 -12.58 -3.03
CA ILE A 172 24.50 -12.52 -2.39
C ILE A 172 23.69 -13.78 -2.70
N SER A 173 23.68 -14.24 -3.96
CA SER A 173 22.94 -15.44 -4.35
C SER A 173 23.51 -16.71 -3.72
N GLU A 174 24.84 -16.82 -3.61
CA GLU A 174 25.52 -17.90 -2.89
C GLU A 174 25.17 -17.90 -1.40
N LEU A 175 25.21 -16.74 -0.75
CA LEU A 175 24.83 -16.59 0.67
C LEU A 175 23.34 -16.91 0.91
N VAL A 176 22.45 -16.51 0.00
CA VAL A 176 21.02 -16.84 0.07
C VAL A 176 20.81 -18.35 -0.08
N SER A 177 21.54 -19.01 -0.99
CA SER A 177 21.51 -20.46 -1.17
C SER A 177 21.95 -21.20 0.09
N GLU A 178 23.08 -20.80 0.69
CA GLU A 178 23.58 -21.40 1.93
C GLU A 178 22.63 -21.14 3.11
N ARG A 179 22.10 -19.92 3.26
CA ARG A 179 21.07 -19.62 4.26
C ARG A 179 19.88 -20.56 4.10
N THR A 180 19.38 -20.75 2.87
CA THR A 180 18.24 -21.62 2.58
C THR A 180 18.52 -23.07 2.96
N LYS A 181 19.72 -23.59 2.65
CA LYS A 181 20.14 -24.95 3.05
C LYS A 181 20.16 -25.12 4.57
N LEU A 182 20.70 -24.14 5.30
CA LEU A 182 20.78 -24.18 6.76
C LEU A 182 19.41 -24.08 7.43
N VAL A 183 18.54 -23.19 6.93
CA VAL A 183 17.14 -23.05 7.37
C VAL A 183 16.38 -24.36 7.16
N ASN A 184 16.49 -24.96 5.97
CA ASN A 184 15.87 -26.25 5.67
C ASN A 184 16.35 -27.37 6.60
N LYS A 185 17.64 -27.39 6.96
CA LYS A 185 18.19 -28.35 7.92
C LYS A 185 17.56 -28.17 9.31
N ALA A 186 17.35 -26.94 9.77
CA ALA A 186 16.69 -26.66 11.05
C ALA A 186 15.21 -27.08 11.04
N HIS A 187 14.46 -26.77 9.97
CA HIS A 187 13.08 -27.23 9.83
C HIS A 187 12.98 -28.76 9.75
N ALA A 188 13.87 -29.41 9.00
CA ALA A 188 13.90 -30.88 8.90
C ALA A 188 14.19 -31.54 10.26
N ALA A 189 15.09 -30.95 11.06
CA ALA A 189 15.43 -31.46 12.38
C ALA A 189 14.30 -31.32 13.41
N SER A 190 13.40 -30.35 13.23
CA SER A 190 12.27 -30.09 14.15
C SER A 190 10.95 -30.70 13.69
N LYS A 191 10.86 -31.17 12.44
CA LYS A 191 9.64 -31.75 11.87
C LYS A 191 9.16 -32.97 12.66
N ASN A 192 7.89 -32.98 13.05
CA ASN A 192 7.22 -34.04 13.82
C ASN A 192 7.84 -34.35 15.18
N TYR A 193 8.75 -33.50 15.69
CA TYR A 193 9.24 -33.64 17.05
C TYR A 193 8.08 -33.34 18.01
N SER A 194 7.70 -34.34 18.82
CA SER A 194 6.56 -34.27 19.75
C SER A 194 5.21 -33.94 19.11
N GLY A 195 5.02 -34.28 17.82
CA GLY A 195 3.75 -34.04 17.10
C GLY A 195 3.48 -32.58 16.74
N LEU A 196 4.48 -31.70 16.89
CA LEU A 196 4.40 -30.29 16.51
C LEU A 196 4.79 -30.08 15.03
N PRO A 197 4.28 -29.00 14.40
CA PRO A 197 4.82 -28.51 13.13
C PRO A 197 6.33 -28.22 13.23
N HIS A 198 7.00 -28.07 12.09
CA HIS A 198 8.41 -27.64 12.10
C HIS A 198 8.55 -26.30 12.84
N LEU A 199 9.65 -26.11 13.55
CA LEU A 199 9.99 -24.85 14.20
C LEU A 199 10.82 -24.00 13.23
N SER A 200 10.64 -22.69 13.31
CA SER A 200 11.56 -21.72 12.70
C SER A 200 12.94 -21.80 13.35
N VAL A 201 13.96 -21.31 12.64
CA VAL A 201 15.32 -21.20 13.18
C VAL A 201 15.35 -20.40 14.49
N SER A 202 14.56 -19.33 14.57
CA SER A 202 14.49 -18.48 15.75
C SER A 202 13.84 -19.19 16.94
N GLU A 203 12.76 -19.93 16.70
CA GLU A 203 12.11 -20.75 17.72
C GLU A 203 13.02 -21.88 18.20
N LEU A 204 13.71 -22.56 17.29
CA LEU A 204 14.65 -23.62 17.64
C LEU A 204 15.83 -23.08 18.47
N ALA A 205 16.35 -21.90 18.12
CA ALA A 205 17.37 -21.21 18.89
C ALA A 205 16.88 -20.84 20.30
N LEU A 206 15.64 -20.34 20.42
CA LEU A 206 15.01 -20.05 21.71
C LEU A 206 14.87 -21.30 22.57
N VAL A 207 14.33 -22.40 22.03
CA VAL A 207 14.18 -23.68 22.74
C VAL A 207 15.54 -24.19 23.21
N LYS A 208 16.56 -24.13 22.34
CA LYS A 208 17.92 -24.51 22.69
C LYS A 208 18.47 -23.66 23.83
N ARG A 209 18.38 -22.32 23.74
CA ARG A 209 18.83 -21.42 24.82
C ARG A 209 18.15 -21.73 26.15
N ILE A 210 16.82 -21.84 26.16
CA ILE A 210 16.04 -22.14 27.37
C ILE A 210 16.44 -23.51 27.95
N SER A 211 16.65 -24.53 27.10
CA SER A 211 17.04 -25.87 27.56
C SER A 211 18.48 -25.98 28.08
N THR A 212 19.40 -25.14 27.59
CA THR A 212 20.84 -25.18 27.93
C THR A 212 21.20 -24.28 29.10
N VAL A 213 20.44 -23.21 29.35
CA VAL A 213 20.64 -22.32 30.48
C VAL A 213 20.10 -23.01 31.73
N ASN A 214 21.01 -23.52 32.56
CA ASN A 214 20.77 -24.26 33.80
C ASN A 214 20.08 -23.43 34.93
N LYS A 215 19.50 -22.28 34.60
CA LYS A 215 18.71 -21.42 35.48
C LYS A 215 17.31 -21.38 34.91
N ASN A 216 16.32 -21.80 35.67
CA ASN A 216 14.89 -21.84 35.33
C ASN A 216 14.25 -20.47 35.00
N LEU A 217 15.05 -19.44 34.67
CA LEU A 217 14.56 -18.10 34.39
C LEU A 217 15.01 -17.67 32.99
N PRO A 218 14.08 -17.48 32.04
CA PRO A 218 14.40 -16.94 30.72
C PRO A 218 15.01 -15.53 30.84
N SER A 219 15.94 -15.20 29.93
CA SER A 219 16.50 -13.84 29.81
C SER A 219 15.37 -12.83 29.55
N ASP A 220 15.58 -11.56 29.89
CA ASP A 220 14.60 -10.52 29.59
C ASP A 220 14.37 -10.35 28.07
N GLU A 221 15.38 -10.64 27.25
CA GLU A 221 15.25 -10.72 25.79
C GLU A 221 14.34 -11.88 25.35
N ASP A 222 14.50 -13.06 25.96
CA ASP A 222 13.66 -14.23 25.65
C ASP A 222 12.20 -13.99 26.10
N LYS A 223 11.98 -13.35 27.26
CA LYS A 223 10.65 -12.94 27.71
C LYS A 223 10.00 -11.96 26.73
N LYS A 224 10.76 -10.98 26.24
CA LYS A 224 10.28 -10.02 25.23
C LYS A 224 9.90 -10.74 23.94
N TYR A 225 10.76 -11.66 23.47
CA TYR A 225 10.51 -12.46 22.28
C TYR A 225 9.24 -13.33 22.40
N ILE A 226 9.06 -14.02 23.53
CA ILE A 226 7.85 -14.82 23.81
C ILE A 226 6.60 -13.92 23.85
N LYS A 227 6.71 -12.72 24.44
CA LYS A 227 5.61 -11.75 24.47
C LYS A 227 5.23 -11.30 23.05
N GLU A 228 6.20 -11.01 22.20
CA GLU A 228 5.97 -10.68 20.78
C GLU A 228 5.29 -11.84 20.03
N LEU A 229 5.77 -13.09 20.20
CA LEU A 229 5.11 -14.27 19.64
C LEU A 229 3.65 -14.41 20.11
N SER A 230 3.40 -14.24 21.41
CA SER A 230 2.05 -14.35 21.97
C SER A 230 1.11 -13.28 21.43
N ALA A 231 1.61 -12.06 21.20
CA ALA A 231 0.83 -10.97 20.60
C ALA A 231 0.49 -11.27 19.14
N THR A 232 1.45 -11.79 18.38
CA THR A 232 1.24 -12.22 16.98
C THR A 232 0.24 -13.38 16.88
N ALA A 233 0.37 -14.39 17.75
CA ALA A 233 -0.55 -15.52 17.80
C ALA A 233 -1.99 -15.06 18.15
N SER A 234 -2.12 -14.15 19.11
CA SER A 234 -3.41 -13.54 19.46
C SER A 234 -4.03 -12.77 18.28
N LEU A 235 -3.22 -11.99 17.55
CA LEU A 235 -3.67 -11.27 16.36
C LEU A 235 -4.18 -12.24 15.27
N LEU A 236 -3.45 -13.33 15.02
CA LEU A 236 -3.83 -14.36 14.05
C LEU A 236 -5.15 -15.05 14.43
N ASP A 237 -5.32 -15.43 15.69
CA ASP A 237 -6.55 -16.04 16.19
C ASP A 237 -7.76 -15.09 16.05
N ILE A 238 -7.58 -13.82 16.43
CA ILE A 238 -8.61 -12.78 16.26
C ILE A 238 -8.95 -12.61 14.77
N HIS A 239 -7.96 -12.56 13.89
CA HIS A 239 -8.17 -12.42 12.46
C HIS A 239 -8.89 -13.62 11.85
N MET A 240 -8.52 -14.85 12.22
CA MET A 240 -9.21 -16.06 11.77
C MET A 240 -10.68 -16.08 12.22
N LYS A 241 -10.95 -15.65 13.47
CA LYS A 241 -12.32 -15.52 13.98
C LYS A 241 -13.10 -14.44 13.22
N TRP A 242 -12.45 -13.33 12.85
CA TRP A 242 -13.05 -12.26 12.06
C TRP A 242 -13.49 -12.77 10.69
N LEU A 243 -12.60 -13.42 9.94
CA LEU A 243 -12.90 -13.96 8.61
C LEU A 243 -14.11 -14.91 8.62
N LYS A 244 -14.25 -15.72 9.68
CA LYS A 244 -15.42 -16.61 9.84
C LYS A 244 -16.74 -15.87 10.04
N LYS A 245 -16.72 -14.64 10.54
CA LYS A 245 -17.90 -13.87 10.96
C LYS A 245 -18.09 -12.55 10.20
N GLU A 246 -17.21 -12.22 9.26
CA GLU A 246 -17.24 -10.94 8.54
C GLU A 246 -18.55 -10.73 7.76
N HIS A 247 -19.12 -11.81 7.22
CA HIS A 247 -20.41 -11.77 6.51
C HIS A 247 -21.54 -11.19 7.38
N ILE A 248 -21.54 -11.47 8.69
CA ILE A 248 -22.55 -10.95 9.64
C ILE A 248 -22.39 -9.43 9.80
N PHE A 249 -21.16 -8.92 9.78
CA PHE A 249 -20.91 -7.49 9.80
C PHE A 249 -21.44 -6.82 8.52
N PHE A 250 -21.16 -7.41 7.35
CA PHE A 250 -21.63 -6.85 6.08
C PHE A 250 -23.15 -6.94 5.92
N GLU A 251 -23.79 -8.01 6.40
CA GLU A 251 -25.25 -8.10 6.47
C GLU A 251 -25.85 -6.99 7.34
N TRP A 252 -25.23 -6.69 8.48
CA TRP A 252 -25.63 -5.55 9.30
C TRP A 252 -25.38 -4.20 8.61
N MET A 253 -24.29 -4.05 7.84
CA MET A 253 -23.99 -2.83 7.08
C MET A 253 -25.04 -2.55 6.00
N VAL A 254 -25.72 -3.56 5.43
CA VAL A 254 -26.87 -3.34 4.53
C VAL A 254 -27.94 -2.49 5.25
N THR A 255 -28.23 -2.79 6.51
CA THR A 255 -29.18 -1.98 7.30
C THR A 255 -28.68 -0.57 7.60
N VAL A 256 -27.37 -0.32 7.55
CA VAL A 256 -26.79 1.03 7.70
C VAL A 256 -26.95 1.81 6.39
N VAL A 257 -26.76 1.16 5.25
CA VAL A 257 -26.99 1.73 3.91
C VAL A 257 -28.47 2.08 3.71
N GLU A 258 -29.39 1.21 4.12
CA GLU A 258 -30.83 1.50 4.07
C GLU A 258 -31.19 2.75 4.89
N GLU A 259 -30.67 2.86 6.11
CA GLU A 259 -30.87 4.05 6.95
C GLU A 259 -30.20 5.31 6.37
N HIS A 260 -29.06 5.16 5.69
CA HIS A 260 -28.42 6.26 4.96
C HIS A 260 -29.30 6.75 3.82
N ASN A 261 -29.79 5.85 2.97
CA ASN A 261 -30.63 6.18 1.82
C ASN A 261 -31.94 6.84 2.25
N LYS A 262 -32.58 6.35 3.32
CA LYS A 262 -33.76 7.01 3.91
C LYS A 262 -33.45 8.46 4.27
N SER A 263 -32.37 8.72 4.98
CA SER A 263 -31.99 10.10 5.36
C SER A 263 -31.62 10.99 4.18
N MET A 264 -30.94 10.45 3.15
CA MET A 264 -30.55 11.21 1.96
C MET A 264 -31.74 11.58 1.09
N SER A 265 -32.72 10.67 0.96
CA SER A 265 -33.96 10.94 0.21
C SER A 265 -34.81 12.06 0.81
N THR A 266 -34.62 12.35 2.10
CA THR A 266 -35.34 13.41 2.82
C THR A 266 -34.58 14.75 2.87
N SER A 267 -33.25 14.79 2.67
CA SER A 267 -32.46 16.03 2.84
C SER A 267 -31.13 16.09 2.07
N LEU A 268 -31.18 16.14 0.73
CA LEU A 268 -30.02 16.51 -0.11
C LEU A 268 -29.42 17.90 0.23
N GLN A 269 -30.14 18.72 1.02
CA GLN A 269 -29.69 20.02 1.51
C GLN A 269 -28.70 19.94 2.69
N ASP A 270 -28.51 18.77 3.30
CA ASP A 270 -27.63 18.60 4.48
C ASP A 270 -26.16 18.38 4.13
N ILE A 271 -25.79 18.33 2.84
CA ILE A 271 -24.40 18.22 2.41
C ILE A 271 -23.72 19.60 2.51
N ASP A 272 -22.62 19.68 3.25
CA ASP A 272 -21.78 20.88 3.31
C ASP A 272 -20.96 21.02 2.02
N TRP A 273 -21.58 21.62 1.00
CA TRP A 273 -20.95 21.88 -0.29
C TRP A 273 -19.76 22.84 -0.20
N ASN A 274 -19.68 23.68 0.84
CA ASN A 274 -18.52 24.54 1.06
C ASN A 274 -17.30 23.69 1.42
N GLU A 275 -17.47 22.71 2.31
CA GLU A 275 -16.41 21.77 2.67
C GLU A 275 -16.00 20.88 1.47
N ALA A 276 -16.97 20.41 0.69
CA ALA A 276 -16.68 19.68 -0.54
C ALA A 276 -15.88 20.53 -1.54
N THR A 277 -16.23 21.81 -1.70
CA THR A 277 -15.51 22.73 -2.59
C THR A 277 -14.08 22.97 -2.13
N LYS A 278 -13.85 23.17 -0.82
CA LYS A 278 -12.49 23.25 -0.26
C LYS A 278 -11.67 22.00 -0.57
N PHE A 279 -12.28 20.82 -0.44
CA PHE A 279 -11.61 19.58 -0.79
C PHE A 279 -11.24 19.51 -2.27
N VAL A 280 -12.16 19.89 -3.15
CA VAL A 280 -11.90 19.93 -4.60
C VAL A 280 -10.78 20.92 -4.92
N SER A 281 -10.75 22.10 -4.30
CA SER A 281 -9.65 23.06 -4.46
C SER A 281 -8.31 22.50 -3.99
N LEU A 282 -8.30 21.76 -2.87
CA LEU A 282 -7.10 21.09 -2.39
C LEU A 282 -6.63 20.01 -3.38
N LEU A 283 -7.53 19.18 -3.88
CA LEU A 283 -7.22 18.16 -4.89
C LEU A 283 -6.69 18.78 -6.18
N ASP A 284 -7.28 19.87 -6.64
CA ASP A 284 -6.81 20.59 -7.83
C ASP A 284 -5.40 21.14 -7.60
N TYR A 285 -5.15 21.79 -6.46
CA TYR A 285 -3.82 22.27 -6.08
C TYR A 285 -2.77 21.14 -6.10
N MET A 286 -3.06 20.02 -5.44
CA MET A 286 -2.14 18.87 -5.37
C MET A 286 -1.92 18.21 -6.73
N THR A 287 -2.96 18.14 -7.55
CA THR A 287 -2.87 17.59 -8.91
C THR A 287 -2.02 18.50 -9.78
N GLN A 288 -2.23 19.82 -9.71
CA GLN A 288 -1.42 20.80 -10.42
C GLN A 288 0.04 20.79 -9.95
N GLU A 289 0.30 20.66 -8.65
CA GLU A 289 1.65 20.55 -8.11
C GLU A 289 2.36 19.29 -8.64
N ARG A 290 1.70 18.13 -8.60
CA ARG A 290 2.24 16.89 -9.16
C ARG A 290 2.47 16.98 -10.66
N LEU A 291 1.53 17.56 -11.41
CA LEU A 291 1.68 17.80 -12.86
C LEU A 291 2.84 18.77 -13.15
N LYS A 292 3.03 19.82 -12.34
CA LYS A 292 4.17 20.74 -12.45
C LYS A 292 5.48 20.00 -12.22
N VAL A 293 5.57 19.17 -11.18
CA VAL A 293 6.76 18.33 -10.90
C VAL A 293 7.05 17.35 -12.05
N LEU A 294 6.01 16.77 -12.66
CA LEU A 294 6.19 15.91 -13.84
C LEU A 294 6.68 16.72 -15.05
N SER A 295 6.10 17.90 -15.30
CA SER A 295 6.50 18.79 -16.40
C SER A 295 7.88 19.46 -16.22
N SER A 296 8.34 19.60 -14.97
CA SER A 296 9.69 20.10 -14.66
C SER A 296 10.72 18.98 -14.70
N LYS A 297 10.34 17.74 -14.34
CA LYS A 297 11.15 16.54 -14.62
C LYS A 297 11.34 16.29 -16.11
N GLU A 298 10.39 16.63 -16.98
CA GLU A 298 10.62 16.59 -18.44
C GLU A 298 11.64 17.63 -18.94
N ARG A 299 11.95 18.67 -18.15
CA ARG A 299 13.00 19.66 -18.47
C ARG A 299 14.37 19.36 -17.84
N CYS A 300 14.45 18.37 -16.96
CA CYS A 300 15.72 17.80 -16.53
C CYS A 300 15.88 16.45 -17.23
N LYS A 301 16.74 16.40 -18.25
CA LYS A 301 17.18 15.13 -18.86
C LYS A 301 18.03 14.35 -17.85
N ASP A 302 17.38 13.81 -16.83
CA ASP A 302 17.89 12.69 -16.04
C ASP A 302 16.84 11.59 -16.16
N SER A 303 17.20 10.58 -16.95
CA SER A 303 16.34 9.44 -17.25
C SER A 303 15.84 8.80 -15.95
N PRO A 304 14.51 8.61 -15.77
CA PRO A 304 14.06 7.67 -14.77
C PRO A 304 14.53 6.27 -15.17
N ASN A 305 15.12 5.55 -14.21
CA ASN A 305 15.42 4.13 -14.31
C ASN A 305 14.20 3.36 -14.82
N TYR A 306 14.10 3.18 -16.13
CA TYR A 306 13.47 2.01 -16.70
C TYR A 306 14.35 0.84 -16.29
N GLU A 307 13.80 -0.11 -15.55
CA GLU A 307 14.32 -1.47 -15.52
C GLU A 307 14.32 -1.97 -16.97
N PRO A 308 15.47 -2.11 -17.65
CA PRO A 308 15.47 -2.68 -18.97
C PRO A 308 15.48 -4.18 -18.74
N ASN A 309 14.32 -4.82 -18.93
CA ASN A 309 14.21 -6.26 -19.08
C ASN A 309 14.92 -6.79 -20.37
N CYS A 310 15.92 -6.05 -20.87
CA CYS A 310 16.59 -6.25 -22.14
C CYS A 310 18.09 -6.57 -22.01
N ILE A 311 18.66 -6.58 -20.80
CA ILE A 311 20.12 -6.77 -20.63
C ILE A 311 20.55 -8.23 -20.86
N GLU A 312 19.67 -9.22 -20.66
CA GLU A 312 20.04 -10.63 -20.79
C GLU A 312 20.38 -11.06 -22.23
N ARG A 313 19.94 -10.32 -23.26
CA ARG A 313 20.26 -10.63 -24.67
C ARG A 313 21.50 -9.91 -25.21
N MET A 314 21.93 -8.80 -24.61
CA MET A 314 23.14 -8.08 -25.06
C MET A 314 24.44 -8.82 -24.74
N LEU A 315 24.44 -9.75 -23.79
CA LEU A 315 25.64 -10.45 -23.33
C LEU A 315 26.09 -11.64 -24.21
N ARG A 316 25.41 -11.94 -25.33
CA ARG A 316 25.79 -13.06 -26.22
C ARG A 316 26.52 -12.69 -27.50
N LEU A 317 26.73 -11.41 -27.79
CA LEU A 317 27.34 -10.97 -29.04
C LEU A 317 28.53 -10.05 -28.77
N GLN A 318 29.64 -10.64 -28.33
CA GLN A 318 30.95 -10.08 -28.62
C GLN A 318 31.39 -10.61 -29.99
N GLY A 319 31.26 -9.81 -31.06
CA GLY A 319 32.06 -10.07 -32.26
C GLY A 319 31.57 -9.61 -33.63
N ASP A 320 30.38 -9.02 -33.80
CA ASP A 320 29.94 -8.65 -35.17
C ASP A 320 29.18 -7.31 -35.22
N ASP A 321 29.92 -6.24 -35.53
CA ASP A 321 29.39 -4.86 -35.63
C ASP A 321 28.29 -4.74 -36.72
N ALA A 322 28.36 -5.59 -37.75
CA ALA A 322 27.35 -5.63 -38.83
C ALA A 322 25.99 -6.18 -38.36
N GLU A 323 26.00 -7.10 -37.40
CA GLU A 323 24.76 -7.62 -36.83
C GLU A 323 24.13 -6.56 -35.93
N MET A 324 24.92 -5.85 -35.11
CA MET A 324 24.44 -4.77 -34.24
C MET A 324 23.78 -3.63 -35.04
N GLU A 325 24.35 -3.21 -36.18
CA GLU A 325 23.72 -2.21 -37.05
C GLU A 325 22.40 -2.69 -37.65
N LYS A 326 22.31 -3.99 -38.02
CA LYS A 326 21.06 -4.58 -38.50
C LYS A 326 19.98 -4.60 -37.41
N TRP A 327 20.34 -4.91 -36.17
CA TRP A 327 19.41 -4.86 -35.04
C TRP A 327 18.95 -3.43 -34.72
N LEU A 328 19.85 -2.45 -34.76
CA LEU A 328 19.49 -1.04 -34.54
C LEU A 328 18.55 -0.51 -35.62
N THR A 329 18.73 -0.93 -36.88
CA THR A 329 17.83 -0.57 -37.97
C THR A 329 16.47 -1.25 -37.87
N GLU A 330 16.40 -2.52 -37.44
CA GLU A 330 15.14 -3.23 -37.17
C GLU A 330 14.35 -2.58 -36.02
N ILE A 331 15.01 -2.25 -34.90
CA ILE A 331 14.38 -1.59 -33.75
C ILE A 331 13.90 -0.19 -34.12
N SER A 332 14.69 0.57 -34.88
CA SER A 332 14.29 1.91 -35.33
C SER A 332 13.05 1.84 -36.23
N ALA A 333 12.99 0.85 -37.13
CA ALA A 333 11.83 0.66 -38.00
C ALA A 333 10.57 0.22 -37.23
N GLU A 334 10.71 -0.61 -36.20
CA GLU A 334 9.60 -1.02 -35.32
C GLU A 334 9.06 0.19 -34.52
N LEU A 335 9.97 1.04 -34.00
CA LEU A 335 9.63 2.25 -33.27
C LEU A 335 8.89 3.27 -34.17
N ASP A 336 9.37 3.46 -35.39
CA ASP A 336 8.71 4.34 -36.37
C ASP A 336 7.30 3.84 -36.72
N LYS A 337 7.13 2.52 -36.83
CA LYS A 337 5.81 1.91 -37.07
C LYS A 337 4.86 2.06 -35.88
N GLU A 338 5.33 1.85 -34.65
CA GLU A 338 4.51 2.04 -33.45
C GLU A 338 4.11 3.50 -33.23
N THR A 339 5.00 4.45 -33.54
CA THR A 339 4.70 5.88 -33.45
C THR A 339 3.68 6.30 -34.52
N GLU A 340 3.75 5.74 -35.73
CA GLU A 340 2.73 5.96 -36.76
C GLU A 340 1.36 5.37 -36.37
N ASP A 341 1.32 4.21 -35.73
CA ASP A 341 0.07 3.61 -35.23
C ASP A 341 -0.51 4.40 -34.05
N LEU A 342 0.33 4.95 -33.17
CA LEU A 342 -0.09 5.83 -32.07
C LEU A 342 -0.68 7.15 -32.59
N THR A 343 -0.07 7.75 -33.60
CA THR A 343 -0.58 8.98 -34.22
C THR A 343 -1.93 8.75 -34.90
N LYS A 344 -2.11 7.63 -35.62
CA LYS A 344 -3.41 7.21 -36.19
C LYS A 344 -4.48 6.99 -35.11
N LYS A 345 -4.14 6.31 -34.01
CA LYS A 345 -5.06 6.12 -32.87
C LYS A 345 -5.46 7.45 -32.21
N LYS A 346 -4.51 8.39 -32.08
CA LYS A 346 -4.78 9.74 -31.54
C LYS A 346 -5.74 10.53 -32.44
N GLU A 347 -5.56 10.49 -33.75
CA GLU A 347 -6.50 11.13 -34.70
C GLU A 347 -7.90 10.50 -34.64
N MET A 348 -7.99 9.17 -34.58
CA MET A 348 -9.25 8.46 -34.47
C MET A 348 -10.00 8.82 -33.18
N LEU A 349 -9.30 8.88 -32.04
CA LEU A 349 -9.87 9.29 -30.76
C LEU A 349 -10.29 10.77 -30.76
N SER A 350 -9.50 11.66 -31.37
CA SER A 350 -9.86 13.07 -31.51
C SER A 350 -11.13 13.25 -32.35
N LYS A 351 -11.30 12.46 -33.41
CA LYS A 351 -12.51 12.46 -34.25
C LYS A 351 -13.73 11.96 -33.46
N LYS A 352 -13.58 10.84 -32.74
CA LYS A 352 -14.65 10.31 -31.85
C LYS A 352 -15.04 11.32 -30.77
N LEU A 353 -14.07 12.00 -30.16
CA LEU A 353 -14.34 13.03 -29.15
C LEU A 353 -15.10 14.22 -29.75
N LYS A 354 -14.73 14.68 -30.95
CA LYS A 354 -15.47 15.73 -31.67
C LYS A 354 -16.90 15.31 -32.02
N ASP A 355 -17.10 14.05 -32.40
CA ASP A 355 -18.44 13.54 -32.73
C ASP A 355 -19.32 13.41 -31.47
N ILE A 356 -18.74 13.00 -30.33
CA ILE A 356 -19.42 12.99 -29.02
C ILE A 356 -19.77 14.42 -28.58
N LEU A 357 -18.83 15.37 -28.70
CA LEU A 357 -19.07 16.77 -28.36
C LEU A 357 -20.16 17.42 -29.22
N LYS A 358 -20.32 17.00 -30.48
CA LYS A 358 -21.42 17.45 -31.36
C LYS A 358 -22.78 16.81 -31.05
N SER A 359 -22.78 15.63 -30.42
CA SER A 359 -24.01 14.90 -30.09
C SER A 359 -24.55 15.22 -28.69
N ILE A 360 -23.83 16.03 -27.91
CA ILE A 360 -24.35 16.65 -26.69
C ILE A 360 -25.15 17.90 -27.08
N PRO A 361 -26.48 17.96 -26.83
CA PRO A 361 -27.24 19.19 -27.01
C PRO A 361 -26.78 20.20 -25.96
N SER A 362 -26.45 21.41 -26.40
CA SER A 362 -26.00 22.57 -25.59
C SER A 362 -24.63 22.45 -24.90
N CYS A 363 -23.56 22.82 -25.62
CA CYS A 363 -22.39 23.41 -25.00
C CYS A 363 -22.19 24.84 -25.52
N VAL A 364 -22.18 25.77 -24.56
CA VAL A 364 -21.93 27.20 -24.70
C VAL A 364 -20.64 27.43 -25.48
N GLN A 365 -20.72 28.15 -26.59
CA GLN A 365 -19.54 28.70 -27.26
C GLN A 365 -18.92 29.75 -26.33
N VAL A 366 -17.74 29.45 -25.79
CA VAL A 366 -16.88 30.48 -25.19
C VAL A 366 -16.05 31.07 -26.34
N PRO A 367 -16.23 32.36 -26.70
CA PRO A 367 -15.42 32.98 -27.74
C PRO A 367 -14.02 33.27 -27.17
N TYR A 368 -13.00 32.72 -27.82
CA TYR A 368 -11.63 33.18 -27.62
C TYR A 368 -11.48 34.57 -28.23
N SER A 369 -11.03 35.53 -27.40
CA SER A 369 -10.46 36.81 -27.82
C SER A 369 -8.96 36.77 -27.63
#